data_AF-A0A078IBQ5-F1
#
_entry.id   AF-A0A078IBQ5-F1
#
_cell.length_a   1.000
_cell.length_b   1.000
_cell.length_c   1.000
_cell.angle_alpha   90.00
_cell.angle_beta   90.00
_cell.angle_gamma   90.00
#
_symmetry.space_group_name_H-M   'P 1'
#
loop_
_entity.id
_entity.type
_entity.pdbx_description
1 polymer ?
#
loop_
_entity_poly.entity_id
_entity_poly.type
_entity_poly.pdbx_seq_one_letter_code
_entity_poly.pdbx_strand_id
1 'polypeptide(L)'
;MFSPSSSTTPQKFDVFLSFRGKDTRRIFISFLYKELIRMSIRTFKDDVELKSGRRISSDLLLAIEGSKIAVVVVSKKYPASPWCLHELVKIMDVEKQGSLTVMPIFYNVEPSHVRRQIEKVAEQFTKHEGRENHETVVSWRQALTNLASISGQCSRDWEDDSKLVDEIIKRISNMLLLSATPPSDGINNQLGIDAHMKELYPLLGLNSNEGVRLIGIWARGSSVRSALARFVYKKIHKKFQSKCFLENVKGIPQDCQMSNLRDEFLIRIQGGYTTMKTSGLIRTRLSSQKVLLVANNVDKLEQLDALAEDFNCFGPGSIVLITTHDKQLLVGFGIKVVYEVECLRCFEVRQLFRQSAFRERDLYVDSEMFSTLSVTESSGNSVYDS
;
A
#
# COMPACT_ATOMS: atom_id res chain seq x y z
N MET A 1 23.88 -36.24 -0.35
CA MET A 1 23.92 -34.89 0.26
C MET A 1 22.51 -34.34 0.23
N PHE A 2 21.86 -34.23 1.39
CA PHE A 2 20.53 -33.65 1.49
C PHE A 2 20.66 -32.13 1.53
N SER A 3 20.10 -31.45 0.53
CA SER A 3 19.98 -29.99 0.52
C SER A 3 19.09 -29.54 1.68
N PRO A 4 19.49 -28.55 2.49
CA PRO A 4 18.63 -28.04 3.54
C PRO A 4 17.46 -27.30 2.88
N SER A 5 16.26 -27.83 3.03
CA SER A 5 15.02 -27.13 2.72
C SER A 5 14.93 -25.92 3.65
N SER A 6 14.92 -24.70 3.09
CA SER A 6 14.62 -23.49 3.83
C SER A 6 13.21 -23.61 4.43
N SER A 7 13.12 -23.85 5.73
CA SER A 7 11.86 -23.80 6.46
C SER A 7 11.45 -22.33 6.60
N THR A 8 10.80 -21.78 5.58
CA THR A 8 10.14 -20.47 5.69
C THR A 8 8.98 -20.66 6.66
N THR A 9 9.19 -20.27 7.92
CA THR A 9 8.10 -20.18 8.90
C THR A 9 7.00 -19.31 8.31
N PRO A 10 5.73 -19.76 8.28
CA PRO A 10 4.63 -18.98 7.72
C PRO A 10 4.59 -17.61 8.38
N GLN A 11 4.76 -16.56 7.59
CA GLN A 11 4.86 -15.22 8.12
C GLN A 11 3.51 -14.76 8.69
N LYS A 12 3.44 -14.72 10.02
CA LYS A 12 2.19 -14.51 10.76
C LYS A 12 1.86 -13.03 10.93
N PHE A 13 2.89 -12.18 11.05
CA PHE A 13 2.72 -10.74 11.29
C PHE A 13 3.57 -9.91 10.32
N ASP A 14 3.10 -8.70 10.05
CA ASP A 14 3.82 -7.70 9.28
C ASP A 14 4.71 -6.85 10.21
N VAL A 15 4.19 -6.50 11.39
CA VAL A 15 4.86 -5.66 12.38
C VAL A 15 4.84 -6.31 13.77
N PHE A 16 5.97 -6.24 14.47
CA PHE A 16 6.12 -6.49 15.89
C PHE A 16 6.31 -5.15 16.64
N LEU A 17 5.48 -4.85 17.64
CA LEU A 17 5.63 -3.66 18.48
C LEU A 17 6.26 -4.00 19.83
N SER A 18 7.50 -3.54 20.04
CA SER A 18 8.23 -3.59 21.31
C SER A 18 8.12 -2.26 22.03
N PHE A 19 7.68 -2.25 23.29
CA PHE A 19 7.57 -1.03 24.08
C PHE A 19 7.49 -1.34 25.57
N ARG A 20 7.82 -0.35 26.40
CA ARG A 20 7.56 -0.44 27.84
C ARG A 20 6.12 -0.04 28.13
N GLY A 21 5.31 -1.02 28.48
CA GLY A 21 3.88 -0.85 28.69
C GLY A 21 3.51 0.21 29.73
N LYS A 22 4.25 0.30 30.84
CA LYS A 22 4.01 1.33 31.88
C LYS A 22 4.20 2.76 31.40
N ASP A 23 4.94 2.99 30.31
CA ASP A 23 5.32 4.34 29.88
C ASP A 23 4.49 4.84 28.70
N THR A 24 4.28 4.00 27.68
CA THR A 24 3.77 4.46 26.38
C THR A 24 2.45 3.82 25.96
N ARG A 25 1.98 2.78 26.67
CA ARG A 25 0.79 1.97 26.28
C ARG A 25 -0.46 2.78 26.01
N ARG A 26 -0.85 3.67 26.93
CA ARG A 26 -2.12 4.42 26.87
C ARG A 26 -2.02 5.70 26.05
N ILE A 27 -0.81 6.21 25.85
CA ILE A 27 -0.58 7.55 25.29
C ILE A 27 -0.15 7.51 23.82
N PHE A 28 0.80 6.64 23.45
CA PHE A 28 1.40 6.65 22.12
C PHE A 28 1.13 5.33 21.39
N ILE A 29 1.38 4.21 22.06
CA ILE A 29 1.24 2.87 21.48
C ILE A 29 -0.21 2.55 21.15
N SER A 30 -1.18 3.00 21.97
CA SER A 30 -2.61 2.81 21.70
C SER A 30 -3.02 3.41 20.35
N PHE A 31 -2.55 4.62 20.05
CA PHE A 31 -2.85 5.32 18.80
C PHE A 31 -2.07 4.72 17.63
N LEU A 32 -0.76 4.46 17.79
CA LEU A 32 0.03 3.80 16.75
C LEU A 32 -0.56 2.44 16.37
N TYR A 33 -0.93 1.62 17.36
CA TYR A 33 -1.55 0.32 17.11
C TYR A 33 -2.90 0.46 16.41
N LYS A 34 -3.75 1.42 16.83
CA LYS A 34 -5.02 1.70 16.15
C LYS A 34 -4.82 2.03 14.67
N GLU A 35 -3.83 2.87 14.35
CA GLU A 35 -3.53 3.27 12.97
C GLU A 35 -2.97 2.12 12.13
N LEU A 36 -2.11 1.26 12.70
CA LEU A 36 -1.62 0.05 12.03
C LEU A 36 -2.79 -0.89 11.66
N ILE A 37 -3.73 -1.11 12.58
CA ILE A 37 -4.92 -1.92 12.33
C ILE A 37 -5.83 -1.26 11.28
N ARG A 38 -6.00 0.08 11.33
CA ARG A 38 -6.77 0.84 10.32
C ARG A 38 -6.20 0.69 8.91
N MET A 39 -4.89 0.49 8.78
CA MET A 39 -4.19 0.23 7.52
C MET A 39 -4.12 -1.25 7.14
N SER A 40 -4.83 -2.14 7.87
CA SER A 40 -4.82 -3.59 7.67
C SER A 40 -3.41 -4.21 7.77
N ILE A 41 -2.52 -3.61 8.57
CA ILE A 41 -1.18 -4.14 8.83
C ILE A 41 -1.27 -5.12 10.01
N ARG A 42 -0.97 -6.40 9.76
CA ARG A 42 -1.04 -7.46 10.79
C ARG A 42 0.03 -7.19 11.83
N THR A 43 -0.39 -6.75 13.01
CA THR A 43 0.54 -6.27 14.04
C THR A 43 0.47 -7.13 15.29
N PHE A 44 1.60 -7.68 15.71
CA PHE A 44 1.75 -8.23 17.05
C PHE A 44 2.09 -7.11 18.01
N LYS A 45 1.21 -6.86 18.99
CA LYS A 45 1.43 -5.87 20.05
C LYS A 45 1.90 -6.59 21.31
N ASP A 46 3.16 -6.42 21.71
CA ASP A 46 3.65 -7.00 22.96
C ASP A 46 3.02 -6.30 24.18
N ASP A 47 1.87 -6.82 24.59
CA ASP A 47 1.16 -6.36 25.79
C ASP A 47 1.39 -7.30 26.99
N VAL A 48 2.43 -8.15 26.93
CA VAL A 48 2.64 -9.28 27.85
C VAL A 48 2.99 -8.86 29.28
N GLU A 49 3.48 -7.62 29.52
CA GLU A 49 3.64 -7.07 30.87
C GLU A 49 2.33 -7.15 31.71
N LEU A 50 1.15 -7.25 31.07
CA LEU A 50 -0.14 -7.41 31.76
C LEU A 50 -0.53 -8.87 32.07
N LYS A 51 0.07 -9.87 31.43
CA LYS A 51 -0.47 -11.25 31.42
C LYS A 51 0.41 -12.33 32.06
N SER A 52 1.73 -12.21 32.12
CA SER A 52 2.54 -13.23 32.81
C SER A 52 3.94 -12.73 33.18
N GLY A 53 4.27 -12.80 34.47
CA GLY A 53 5.58 -12.42 35.02
C GLY A 53 6.66 -13.51 34.90
N ARG A 54 6.69 -14.28 33.81
CA ARG A 54 7.70 -15.35 33.58
C ARG A 54 8.21 -15.31 32.15
N ARG A 55 9.50 -15.71 31.98
CA ARG A 55 10.33 -15.87 30.76
C ARG A 55 9.60 -15.68 29.42
N ILE A 56 10.25 -14.99 28.47
CA ILE A 56 9.80 -14.83 27.07
C ILE A 56 9.05 -16.08 26.61
N SER A 57 7.75 -15.95 26.34
CA SER A 57 6.95 -17.09 25.90
C SER A 57 7.44 -17.56 24.53
N SER A 58 7.33 -18.85 24.24
CA SER A 58 7.58 -19.41 22.90
C SER A 58 6.82 -18.62 21.83
N ASP A 59 5.61 -18.16 22.15
CA ASP A 59 4.76 -17.38 21.27
C ASP A 59 5.35 -16.00 20.93
N LEU A 60 6.07 -15.37 21.87
CA LEU A 60 6.74 -14.09 21.64
C LEU A 60 7.93 -14.26 20.69
N LEU A 61 8.73 -15.31 20.86
CA LEU A 61 9.84 -15.63 19.96
C LEU A 61 9.33 -15.86 18.53
N LEU A 62 8.29 -16.68 18.39
CA LEU A 62 7.66 -16.95 17.10
C LEU A 62 7.05 -15.68 16.47
N ALA A 63 6.54 -14.76 17.29
CA ALA A 63 6.04 -13.48 16.80
C ALA A 63 7.17 -12.56 16.29
N ILE A 64 8.31 -12.50 16.98
CA ILE A 64 9.48 -11.74 16.53
C ILE A 64 10.02 -12.33 15.23
N GLU A 65 10.27 -13.65 15.20
CA GLU A 65 10.82 -14.34 14.02
C GLU A 65 9.84 -14.35 12.83
N GLY A 66 8.53 -14.36 13.11
CA GLY A 66 7.48 -14.33 12.10
C GLY A 66 7.07 -12.93 11.62
N SER A 67 7.80 -11.88 12.02
CA SER A 67 7.53 -10.48 11.65
C SER A 67 8.52 -9.94 10.62
N LYS A 68 8.07 -9.03 9.75
CA LYS A 68 8.94 -8.31 8.79
C LYS A 68 9.66 -7.12 9.41
N ILE A 69 8.94 -6.39 10.26
CA ILE A 69 9.41 -5.14 10.86
C ILE A 69 9.21 -5.22 12.37
N ALA A 70 10.23 -4.87 13.15
CA ALA A 70 10.09 -4.61 14.58
C ALA A 70 10.18 -3.11 14.84
N VAL A 71 9.11 -2.51 15.35
CA VAL A 71 9.10 -1.13 15.83
C VAL A 71 9.40 -1.15 17.32
N VAL A 72 10.53 -0.56 17.71
CA VAL A 72 10.98 -0.53 19.11
C VAL A 72 10.84 0.87 19.65
N VAL A 73 9.87 1.07 20.55
CA VAL A 73 9.57 2.36 21.17
C VAL A 73 10.29 2.48 22.51
N VAL A 74 11.41 3.19 22.51
CA VAL A 74 12.27 3.39 23.67
C VAL A 74 11.84 4.64 24.42
N SER A 75 11.30 4.48 25.62
CA SER A 75 11.05 5.56 26.57
C SER A 75 12.26 5.78 27.51
N LYS A 76 12.28 6.89 28.26
CA LYS A 76 13.32 7.15 29.29
C LYS A 76 13.52 6.01 30.29
N LYS A 77 12.47 5.25 30.59
CA LYS A 77 12.48 4.16 31.56
C LYS A 77 12.32 2.78 30.92
N TYR A 78 12.38 2.67 29.58
CA TYR A 78 12.41 1.39 28.87
C TYR A 78 13.47 0.43 29.45
N PRO A 79 14.71 0.88 29.73
CA PRO A 79 15.73 0.00 30.32
C PRO A 79 15.42 -0.45 31.76
N ALA A 80 14.41 0.11 32.42
CA ALA A 80 14.03 -0.34 33.76
C ALA A 80 13.28 -1.69 33.75
N SER A 81 12.86 -2.18 32.58
CA SER A 81 12.15 -3.46 32.43
C SER A 81 13.11 -4.54 31.89
N PRO A 82 13.50 -5.54 32.70
CA PRO A 82 14.24 -6.70 32.22
C PRO A 82 13.55 -7.40 31.04
N TRP A 83 12.22 -7.40 31.03
CA TRP A 83 11.43 -7.97 29.93
C TRP A 83 11.72 -7.28 28.60
N CYS A 84 11.59 -5.95 28.57
CA CYS A 84 11.89 -5.16 27.39
C CYS A 84 13.34 -5.35 26.92
N LEU A 85 14.28 -5.48 27.85
CA LEU A 85 15.70 -5.68 27.52
C LEU A 85 15.98 -7.08 26.95
N HIS A 86 15.38 -8.14 27.50
CA HIS A 86 15.50 -9.48 26.93
C HIS A 86 14.85 -9.58 25.55
N GLU A 87 13.66 -8.98 25.38
CA GLU A 87 13.00 -8.90 24.09
C GLU A 87 13.87 -8.17 23.07
N LEU A 88 14.46 -7.04 23.46
CA LEU A 88 15.34 -6.27 22.59
C LEU A 88 16.56 -7.08 22.14
N VAL A 89 17.19 -7.84 23.05
CA VAL A 89 18.31 -8.73 22.66
C VAL A 89 17.87 -9.68 21.56
N LYS A 90 16.72 -10.33 21.70
CA LYS A 90 16.21 -11.25 20.68
C LYS A 90 15.90 -10.54 19.36
N ILE A 91 15.26 -9.37 19.40
CA ILE A 91 14.98 -8.56 18.21
C ILE A 91 16.28 -8.26 17.46
N MET A 92 17.30 -7.80 18.17
CA MET A 92 18.60 -7.47 17.57
C MET A 92 19.31 -8.72 17.03
N ASP A 93 19.14 -9.89 17.63
CA ASP A 93 19.72 -11.13 17.13
C ASP A 93 19.03 -11.65 15.86
N VAL A 94 17.70 -11.46 15.73
CA VAL A 94 16.97 -11.77 14.49
C VAL A 94 17.28 -10.75 13.39
N GLU A 95 17.44 -9.47 13.74
CA GLU A 95 17.85 -8.42 12.80
C GLU A 95 19.22 -8.71 12.19
N LYS A 96 20.21 -9.13 12.98
CA LYS A 96 21.54 -9.54 12.49
C LYS A 96 21.49 -10.72 11.51
N GLN A 97 20.46 -11.56 11.59
CA GLN A 97 20.26 -12.68 10.66
C GLN A 97 19.64 -12.22 9.33
N GLY A 98 19.25 -10.95 9.21
CA GLY A 98 18.71 -10.33 7.99
C GLY A 98 17.23 -10.60 7.72
N SER A 99 16.51 -11.28 8.62
CA SER A 99 15.10 -11.63 8.44
C SER A 99 14.12 -10.60 9.00
N LEU A 100 14.60 -9.62 9.78
CA LEU A 100 13.78 -8.62 10.46
C LEU A 100 14.38 -7.23 10.29
N THR A 101 13.57 -6.25 9.86
CA THR A 101 13.98 -4.84 9.83
C THR A 101 13.61 -4.15 11.15
N VAL A 102 14.55 -3.48 11.79
CA VAL A 102 14.29 -2.77 13.06
C VAL A 102 14.10 -1.27 12.82
N MET A 103 13.03 -0.71 13.37
CA MET A 103 12.72 0.72 13.36
C MET A 103 12.68 1.28 14.80
N PRO A 104 13.74 1.96 15.25
CA PRO A 104 13.76 2.57 16.57
C PRO A 104 12.97 3.88 16.61
N ILE A 105 12.14 4.04 17.65
CA ILE A 105 11.42 5.26 17.98
C ILE A 105 11.84 5.70 19.38
N PHE A 106 12.54 6.83 19.48
CA PHE A 106 13.01 7.39 20.75
C PHE A 106 11.94 8.34 21.30
N TYR A 107 11.10 7.83 22.20
CA TYR A 107 9.96 8.54 22.72
C TYR A 107 10.32 9.31 23.99
N ASN A 108 10.37 10.63 23.89
CA ASN A 108 10.78 11.57 24.93
C ASN A 108 12.18 11.32 25.51
N VAL A 109 13.04 10.56 24.84
CA VAL A 109 14.41 10.25 25.24
C VAL A 109 15.37 10.61 24.12
N GLU A 110 16.56 11.10 24.48
CA GLU A 110 17.58 11.45 23.50
C GLU A 110 18.27 10.16 22.98
N PRO A 111 18.37 9.93 21.66
CA PRO A 111 19.03 8.75 21.11
C PRO A 111 20.48 8.61 21.59
N SER A 112 21.19 9.72 21.77
CA SER A 112 22.57 9.72 22.27
C SER A 112 22.67 9.23 23.72
N HIS A 113 21.65 9.51 24.55
CA HIS A 113 21.60 9.04 25.95
C HIS A 113 21.37 7.54 26.00
N VAL A 114 20.56 7.01 25.07
CA VAL A 114 20.35 5.56 24.92
C VAL A 114 21.63 4.89 24.40
N ARG A 115 22.25 5.43 23.34
CA ARG A 115 23.45 4.85 22.71
C ARG A 115 24.63 4.77 23.66
N ARG A 116 24.90 5.87 24.39
CA ARG A 116 26.01 6.00 25.33
C ARG A 116 25.66 5.52 26.74
N GLN A 117 24.38 5.20 26.98
CA GLN A 117 23.86 4.72 28.26
C GLN A 117 24.20 5.65 29.43
N ILE A 118 23.91 6.96 29.27
CA ILE A 118 24.18 8.02 30.25
C ILE A 118 22.89 8.49 30.94
N GLU A 119 23.03 9.36 31.94
CA GLU A 119 21.92 9.90 32.75
C GLU A 119 20.99 8.81 33.31
N LYS A 120 19.67 8.94 33.10
CA LYS A 120 18.64 8.01 33.59
C LYS A 120 18.80 6.59 33.04
N VAL A 121 19.43 6.44 31.88
CA VAL A 121 19.74 5.11 31.32
C VAL A 121 20.85 4.45 32.13
N ALA A 122 21.92 5.19 32.47
CA ALA A 122 22.99 4.71 33.35
C ALA A 122 22.44 4.27 34.70
N GLU A 123 21.58 5.09 35.31
CA GLU A 123 20.96 4.80 36.61
C GLU A 123 20.17 3.47 36.60
N GLN A 124 19.53 3.10 35.48
CA GLN A 124 18.83 1.81 35.41
C GLN A 124 19.81 0.65 35.34
N PHE A 125 20.92 0.80 34.60
CA PHE A 125 21.91 -0.27 34.51
C PHE A 125 22.67 -0.50 35.81
N THR A 126 22.98 0.54 36.59
CA THR A 126 23.56 0.38 37.93
C THR A 126 22.66 -0.47 38.84
N LYS A 127 21.34 -0.36 38.70
CA LYS A 127 20.39 -1.20 39.46
C LYS A 127 20.39 -2.65 38.99
N HIS A 128 20.54 -2.88 37.69
CA HIS A 128 20.59 -4.23 37.11
C HIS A 128 21.90 -4.94 37.43
N GLU A 129 23.02 -4.23 37.47
CA GLU A 129 24.33 -4.78 37.88
C GLU A 129 24.32 -5.36 39.30
N GLY A 130 23.46 -4.85 40.18
CA GLY A 130 23.27 -5.39 41.52
C GLY A 130 22.29 -6.57 41.63
N ARG A 131 21.61 -6.94 40.55
CA ARG A 131 20.50 -7.94 40.57
C ARG A 131 20.68 -9.08 39.57
N GLU A 132 21.34 -8.80 38.46
CA GLU A 132 21.48 -9.70 37.31
C GLU A 132 22.94 -10.08 37.12
N ASN A 133 23.19 -11.20 36.42
CA ASN A 133 24.56 -11.61 36.14
C ASN A 133 25.23 -10.65 35.13
N HIS A 134 26.57 -10.61 35.17
CA HIS A 134 27.36 -9.69 34.35
C HIS A 134 27.10 -9.86 32.85
N GLU A 135 27.05 -11.11 32.36
CA GLU A 135 26.82 -11.43 30.95
C GLU A 135 25.47 -10.91 30.44
N THR A 136 24.41 -11.04 31.23
CA THR A 136 23.06 -10.56 30.89
C THR A 136 23.08 -9.03 30.75
N VAL A 137 23.66 -8.33 31.72
CA VAL A 137 23.77 -6.87 31.69
C VAL A 137 24.57 -6.41 30.47
N VAL A 138 25.69 -7.06 30.18
CA VAL A 138 26.50 -6.75 28.97
C VAL A 138 25.69 -6.93 27.69
N SER A 139 24.93 -8.03 27.57
CA SER A 139 24.07 -8.27 26.40
C SER A 139 23.00 -7.18 26.22
N TRP A 140 22.37 -6.73 27.31
CA TRP A 140 21.37 -5.67 27.29
C TRP A 140 21.96 -4.32 26.89
N ARG A 141 23.14 -3.98 27.43
CA ARG A 141 23.89 -2.77 27.08
C ARG A 141 24.20 -2.77 25.58
N GLN A 142 24.74 -3.88 25.06
CA GLN A 142 25.07 -4.00 23.64
C GLN A 142 23.84 -3.86 22.75
N ALA A 143 22.72 -4.49 23.12
CA ALA A 143 21.49 -4.43 22.34
C ALA A 143 20.94 -2.99 22.25
N LEU A 144 20.94 -2.23 23.35
CA LEU A 144 20.54 -0.82 23.33
C LEU A 144 21.50 0.05 22.51
N THR A 145 22.81 -0.17 22.61
CA THR A 145 23.78 0.59 21.80
C THR A 145 23.60 0.32 20.31
N ASN A 146 23.39 -0.95 19.93
CA ASN A 146 23.14 -1.33 18.54
C ASN A 146 21.81 -0.73 18.04
N LEU A 147 20.73 -0.86 18.80
CA LEU A 147 19.44 -0.25 18.48
C LEU A 147 19.58 1.26 18.28
N ALA A 148 20.27 1.94 19.19
CA ALA A 148 20.46 3.38 19.14
C ALA A 148 21.43 3.83 18.03
N SER A 149 22.11 2.90 17.36
CA SER A 149 22.96 3.16 16.20
C SER A 149 22.18 3.10 14.88
N ILE A 150 20.99 2.47 14.88
CA ILE A 150 20.07 2.46 13.74
C ILE A 150 19.39 3.82 13.61
N SER A 151 19.20 4.30 12.37
CA SER A 151 18.45 5.53 12.09
C SER A 151 16.99 5.39 12.50
N GLY A 152 16.59 6.15 13.52
CA GLY A 152 15.24 6.17 14.07
C GLY A 152 14.52 7.51 13.93
N GLN A 153 13.38 7.61 14.61
CA GLN A 153 12.65 8.87 14.83
C GLN A 153 12.75 9.27 16.30
N CYS A 154 13.05 10.53 16.60
CA CYS A 154 12.95 11.08 17.95
C CYS A 154 11.65 11.86 18.08
N SER A 155 10.84 11.60 19.11
CA SER A 155 9.55 12.27 19.25
C SER A 155 9.65 13.78 19.44
N ARG A 156 10.82 14.28 19.87
CA ARG A 156 11.09 15.71 20.06
C ARG A 156 11.30 16.47 18.74
N ASP A 157 11.58 15.76 17.66
CA ASP A 157 11.78 16.35 16.33
C ASP A 157 10.44 16.62 15.61
N TRP A 158 9.33 16.23 16.24
CA TRP A 158 7.99 16.34 15.70
C TRP A 158 7.16 17.31 16.54
N GLU A 159 6.27 18.04 15.87
CA GLU A 159 5.38 19.02 16.51
C GLU A 159 4.40 18.35 17.47
N ASP A 160 3.89 17.17 17.11
CA ASP A 160 2.98 16.37 17.92
C ASP A 160 3.10 14.86 17.61
N ASP A 161 2.55 14.06 18.51
CA ASP A 161 2.56 12.59 18.40
C ASP A 161 1.77 12.08 17.19
N SER A 162 0.77 12.83 16.70
CA SER A 162 -0.05 12.43 15.54
C SER A 162 0.78 12.44 14.26
N LYS A 163 1.57 13.50 14.03
CA LYS A 163 2.46 13.60 12.86
C LYS A 163 3.55 12.56 12.90
N LEU A 164 4.09 12.27 14.09
CA LEU A 164 5.03 11.17 14.27
C LEU A 164 4.39 9.82 13.89
N VAL A 165 3.16 9.55 14.36
CA VAL A 165 2.43 8.32 14.00
C VAL A 165 2.23 8.24 12.49
N ASP A 166 1.78 9.32 11.83
CA ASP A 166 1.59 9.35 10.37
C ASP A 166 2.87 9.00 9.62
N GLU A 167 4.03 9.52 10.03
CA GLU A 167 5.31 9.19 9.40
C GLU A 167 5.72 7.75 9.67
N ILE A 168 5.50 7.21 10.88
CA ILE A 168 5.77 5.81 11.20
C ILE A 168 4.94 4.89 10.28
N ILE A 169 3.64 5.15 10.17
CA ILE A 169 2.73 4.38 9.30
C ILE A 169 3.19 4.44 7.84
N LYS A 170 3.57 5.62 7.36
CA LYS A 170 4.08 5.81 6.00
C LYS A 170 5.39 5.03 5.77
N ARG A 171 6.34 5.06 6.70
CA ARG A 171 7.61 4.32 6.59
C ARG A 171 7.37 2.80 6.61
N ILE A 172 6.55 2.31 7.53
CA ILE A 172 6.17 0.89 7.60
C ILE A 172 5.50 0.45 6.30
N SER A 173 4.53 1.23 5.80
CA SER A 173 3.83 0.92 4.55
C SER A 173 4.79 0.83 3.36
N ASN A 174 5.75 1.75 3.28
CA ASN A 174 6.77 1.73 2.24
C ASN A 174 7.71 0.51 2.37
N MET A 175 8.16 0.17 3.58
CA MET A 175 8.99 -1.00 3.82
C MET A 175 8.26 -2.30 3.47
N LEU A 176 6.99 -2.42 3.85
CA LEU A 176 6.17 -3.58 3.49
C LEU A 176 5.97 -3.69 1.99
N LEU A 177 5.78 -2.56 1.30
CA LEU A 177 5.68 -2.51 -0.16
C LEU A 177 6.99 -2.93 -0.85
N LEU A 178 8.15 -2.54 -0.32
CA LEU A 178 9.46 -2.91 -0.86
C LEU A 178 9.82 -4.37 -0.57
N SER A 179 9.38 -4.89 0.59
CA SER A 179 9.56 -6.30 0.99
C SER A 179 8.61 -7.26 0.28
N ALA A 180 7.54 -6.75 -0.33
CA ALA A 180 6.75 -7.54 -1.24
C ALA A 180 7.65 -7.75 -2.46
N THR A 181 8.20 -8.96 -2.61
CA THR A 181 8.75 -9.39 -3.89
C THR A 181 7.80 -8.92 -4.97
N PRO A 182 8.26 -8.15 -5.98
CA PRO A 182 7.44 -7.98 -7.15
C PRO A 182 7.05 -9.40 -7.58
N PRO A 183 5.80 -9.67 -7.98
CA PRO A 183 5.58 -10.86 -8.79
C PRO A 183 6.67 -10.83 -9.87
N SER A 184 7.33 -11.95 -10.08
CA SER A 184 8.53 -12.16 -10.89
C SER A 184 8.37 -11.80 -12.39
N ASP A 185 7.60 -10.77 -12.71
CA ASP A 185 7.26 -10.23 -14.03
C ASP A 185 7.47 -8.69 -14.09
N GLY A 186 8.23 -8.13 -13.14
CA GLY A 186 8.18 -6.70 -12.79
C GLY A 186 8.81 -5.71 -13.77
N ILE A 187 9.61 -6.14 -14.76
CA ILE A 187 10.22 -5.21 -15.72
C ILE A 187 9.24 -4.90 -16.89
N ASN A 188 8.32 -5.81 -17.23
CA ASN A 188 7.36 -5.59 -18.32
C ASN A 188 6.02 -5.00 -17.85
N ASN A 189 5.64 -5.17 -16.58
CA ASN A 189 4.35 -4.65 -16.10
C ASN A 189 4.31 -3.12 -15.94
N GLN A 190 5.44 -2.45 -15.68
CA GLN A 190 5.47 -1.00 -15.52
C GLN A 190 5.27 -0.28 -16.87
N LEU A 191 5.89 -0.79 -17.94
CA LEU A 191 5.78 -0.23 -19.30
C LEU A 191 4.34 -0.27 -19.82
N GLY A 192 3.63 -1.38 -19.62
CA GLY A 192 2.24 -1.50 -20.04
C GLY A 192 1.26 -0.67 -19.20
N ILE A 193 1.48 -0.53 -17.88
CA ILE A 193 0.65 0.34 -17.03
C ILE A 193 0.81 1.81 -17.42
N ASP A 194 2.03 2.26 -17.72
CA ASP A 194 2.27 3.64 -18.16
C ASP A 194 1.56 3.97 -19.47
N ALA A 195 1.39 2.98 -20.35
CA ALA A 195 0.63 3.14 -21.59
C ALA A 195 -0.90 3.24 -21.34
N HIS A 196 -1.46 2.39 -20.49
CA HIS A 196 -2.85 2.53 -20.05
C HIS A 196 -3.10 3.87 -19.37
N MET A 197 -2.13 4.38 -18.61
CA MET A 197 -2.24 5.70 -18.00
C MET A 197 -2.31 6.83 -19.04
N LYS A 198 -1.55 6.76 -20.13
CA LYS A 198 -1.61 7.78 -21.20
C LYS A 198 -3.02 7.88 -21.80
N GLU A 199 -3.70 6.76 -21.97
CA GLU A 199 -5.08 6.72 -22.49
C GLU A 199 -6.12 7.12 -21.44
N LEU A 200 -5.90 6.74 -20.18
CA LEU A 200 -6.82 7.05 -19.09
C LEU A 200 -6.74 8.53 -18.64
N TYR A 201 -5.56 9.16 -18.70
CA TYR A 201 -5.34 10.54 -18.23
C TYR A 201 -6.32 11.57 -18.82
N PRO A 202 -6.58 11.59 -20.14
CA PRO A 202 -7.58 12.45 -20.73
C PRO A 202 -8.99 12.21 -20.17
N LEU A 203 -9.36 10.94 -19.95
CA LEU A 203 -10.67 10.55 -19.40
C LEU A 203 -10.87 11.03 -17.96
N LEU A 204 -9.79 11.08 -17.18
CA LEU A 204 -9.82 11.58 -15.80
C LEU A 204 -10.12 13.08 -15.74
N GLY A 205 -9.86 13.85 -16.81
CA GLY A 205 -10.17 15.28 -16.89
C GLY A 205 -9.65 16.12 -15.73
N LEU A 206 -8.49 15.78 -15.15
CA LEU A 206 -8.03 16.27 -13.82
C LEU A 206 -8.09 17.79 -13.60
N ASN A 207 -7.98 18.57 -14.68
CA ASN A 207 -8.01 20.03 -14.68
C ASN A 207 -9.43 20.64 -14.77
N SER A 208 -10.43 19.84 -15.14
CA SER A 208 -11.82 20.27 -15.12
C SER A 208 -12.39 20.14 -13.70
N ASN A 209 -13.08 21.20 -13.29
CA ASN A 209 -13.81 21.31 -12.03
C ASN A 209 -15.34 21.22 -12.25
N GLU A 210 -15.76 20.62 -13.37
CA GLU A 210 -17.18 20.44 -13.69
C GLU A 210 -17.70 19.10 -13.16
N GLY A 211 -18.78 19.15 -12.38
CA GLY A 211 -19.55 17.98 -11.94
C GLY A 211 -18.73 16.87 -11.26
N VAL A 212 -19.34 15.68 -11.20
CA VAL A 212 -18.69 14.45 -10.74
C VAL A 212 -18.46 13.55 -11.95
N ARG A 213 -17.22 13.13 -12.19
CA ARG A 213 -16.90 12.20 -13.27
C ARG A 213 -16.95 10.76 -12.79
N LEU A 214 -17.80 9.96 -13.42
CA LEU A 214 -17.91 8.54 -13.19
C LEU A 214 -17.25 7.79 -14.36
N ILE A 215 -16.22 7.01 -14.04
CA ILE A 215 -15.39 6.30 -15.03
C ILE A 215 -15.36 4.82 -14.66
N GLY A 216 -15.77 3.96 -15.59
CA GLY A 216 -15.65 2.52 -15.46
C GLY A 216 -14.34 2.03 -16.05
N ILE A 217 -13.63 1.16 -15.34
CA ILE A 217 -12.48 0.41 -15.84
C ILE A 217 -12.89 -1.06 -15.91
N TRP A 218 -13.02 -1.57 -17.13
CA TRP A 218 -13.38 -2.96 -17.38
C TRP A 218 -12.16 -3.76 -17.82
N ALA A 219 -11.96 -4.96 -17.27
CA ALA A 219 -10.94 -5.89 -17.74
C ALA A 219 -11.38 -7.34 -17.51
N ARG A 220 -11.05 -8.23 -18.46
CA ARG A 220 -11.27 -9.68 -18.32
C ARG A 220 -10.37 -10.33 -17.25
N GLY A 221 -9.17 -9.80 -17.01
CA GLY A 221 -8.22 -10.33 -16.03
C GLY A 221 -8.18 -9.53 -14.72
N SER A 222 -8.17 -10.21 -13.56
CA SER A 222 -8.23 -9.59 -12.22
C SER A 222 -6.95 -8.87 -11.78
N SER A 223 -5.78 -9.40 -12.15
CA SER A 223 -4.47 -8.90 -11.71
C SER A 223 -4.13 -7.52 -12.30
N VAL A 224 -4.24 -7.36 -13.62
CA VAL A 224 -3.91 -6.10 -14.30
C VAL A 224 -4.87 -4.98 -13.91
N ARG A 225 -6.17 -5.27 -13.80
CA ARG A 225 -7.19 -4.28 -13.40
C ARG A 225 -6.94 -3.72 -12.01
N SER A 226 -6.67 -4.60 -11.04
CA SER A 226 -6.39 -4.19 -9.66
C SER A 226 -5.08 -3.42 -9.57
N ALA A 227 -4.05 -3.83 -10.32
CA ALA A 227 -2.79 -3.13 -10.41
C ALA A 227 -2.96 -1.71 -11.00
N LEU A 228 -3.71 -1.57 -12.10
CA LEU A 228 -4.01 -0.28 -12.73
C LEU A 228 -4.80 0.62 -11.78
N ALA A 229 -5.86 0.11 -11.14
CA ALA A 229 -6.66 0.87 -10.17
C ALA A 229 -5.78 1.44 -9.03
N ARG A 230 -4.90 0.60 -8.47
CA ARG A 230 -3.96 0.99 -7.42
C ARG A 230 -2.95 2.01 -7.92
N PHE A 231 -2.44 1.85 -9.15
CA PHE A 231 -1.50 2.77 -9.76
C PHE A 231 -2.12 4.15 -10.00
N VAL A 232 -3.32 4.20 -10.59
CA VAL A 232 -4.09 5.43 -10.83
C VAL A 232 -4.31 6.18 -9.53
N TYR A 233 -4.82 5.49 -8.50
CA TYR A 233 -5.02 6.08 -7.17
C TYR A 233 -3.73 6.69 -6.62
N LYS A 234 -2.63 5.93 -6.61
CA LYS A 234 -1.33 6.43 -6.14
C LYS A 234 -0.85 7.67 -6.90
N LYS A 235 -1.06 7.75 -8.21
CA LYS A 235 -0.63 8.89 -9.04
C LYS A 235 -1.46 10.15 -8.81
N ILE A 236 -2.78 10.05 -8.64
CA ILE A 236 -3.66 11.23 -8.68
C ILE A 236 -4.22 11.65 -7.32
N HIS A 237 -4.21 10.79 -6.30
CA HIS A 237 -4.92 11.05 -5.02
C HIS A 237 -4.49 12.34 -4.31
N LYS A 238 -3.26 12.82 -4.50
CA LYS A 238 -2.77 14.06 -3.88
C LYS A 238 -3.47 15.32 -4.41
N LYS A 239 -4.14 15.23 -5.56
CA LYS A 239 -4.89 16.35 -6.18
C LYS A 239 -6.31 16.53 -5.62
N PHE A 240 -6.70 15.70 -4.65
CA PHE A 240 -8.07 15.65 -4.10
C PHE A 240 -8.05 15.93 -2.60
N GLN A 241 -9.08 16.62 -2.12
CA GLN A 241 -9.24 16.98 -0.71
C GLN A 241 -9.70 15.77 0.13
N SER A 242 -10.62 14.98 -0.41
CA SER A 242 -11.04 13.69 0.15
C SER A 242 -10.70 12.56 -0.81
N LYS A 243 -10.26 11.42 -0.28
CA LYS A 243 -9.79 10.29 -1.08
C LYS A 243 -10.12 8.95 -0.42
N CYS A 244 -10.59 7.99 -1.20
CA CYS A 244 -10.92 6.65 -0.73
C CYS A 244 -10.58 5.62 -1.82
N PHE A 245 -9.87 4.57 -1.42
CA PHE A 245 -9.61 3.39 -2.25
C PHE A 245 -10.26 2.19 -1.56
N LEU A 246 -11.32 1.65 -2.14
CA LEU A 246 -11.97 0.42 -1.72
C LEU A 246 -11.32 -0.73 -2.50
N GLU A 247 -10.39 -1.44 -1.85
CA GLU A 247 -9.50 -2.38 -2.54
C GLU A 247 -10.20 -3.63 -3.09
N ASN A 248 -11.27 -4.09 -2.43
CA ASN A 248 -12.02 -5.26 -2.88
C ASN A 248 -13.49 -5.18 -2.46
N VAL A 249 -14.32 -4.52 -3.26
CA VAL A 249 -15.75 -4.34 -2.97
C VAL A 249 -16.51 -5.66 -2.91
N LYS A 250 -16.20 -6.62 -3.80
CA LYS A 250 -16.73 -7.99 -3.76
C LYS A 250 -16.55 -8.69 -2.40
N GLY A 251 -15.50 -8.38 -1.66
CA GLY A 251 -15.17 -9.04 -0.40
C GLY A 251 -15.89 -8.47 0.82
N ILE A 252 -16.68 -7.40 0.67
CA ILE A 252 -17.37 -6.75 1.78
C ILE A 252 -18.69 -7.51 2.05
N PRO A 253 -18.89 -8.08 3.26
CA PRO A 253 -20.09 -8.85 3.59
C PRO A 253 -21.36 -8.03 3.38
N GLN A 254 -22.34 -8.61 2.70
CA GLN A 254 -23.67 -8.03 2.52
C GLN A 254 -24.61 -8.64 3.55
N ASP A 255 -24.33 -8.45 4.84
CA ASP A 255 -25.27 -8.85 5.89
C ASP A 255 -26.42 -7.86 5.91
N CYS A 256 -27.63 -8.37 6.16
CA CYS A 256 -28.92 -7.73 6.06
C CYS A 256 -28.90 -6.19 6.16
N GLN A 257 -29.26 -5.54 5.05
CA GLN A 257 -29.47 -4.09 4.85
C GLN A 257 -28.26 -3.23 4.44
N MET A 258 -27.60 -3.48 3.29
CA MET A 258 -26.88 -2.47 2.45
C MET A 258 -25.86 -1.52 3.14
N SER A 259 -25.58 -1.70 4.42
CA SER A 259 -24.93 -0.75 5.31
C SER A 259 -23.42 -0.91 5.29
N ASN A 260 -22.93 -2.14 5.17
CA ASN A 260 -21.51 -2.45 5.34
C ASN A 260 -20.58 -1.79 4.29
N LEU A 261 -21.00 -1.69 3.03
CA LEU A 261 -20.19 -1.06 1.97
C LEU A 261 -20.13 0.46 2.13
N ARG A 262 -21.26 1.07 2.45
CA ARG A 262 -21.39 2.49 2.72
C ARG A 262 -20.65 2.87 4.00
N ASP A 263 -20.80 2.08 5.04
CA ASP A 263 -20.07 2.26 6.31
C ASP A 263 -18.56 2.14 6.08
N GLU A 264 -18.10 1.14 5.32
CA GLU A 264 -16.68 1.01 4.98
C GLU A 264 -16.15 2.24 4.22
N PHE A 265 -16.93 2.76 3.28
CA PHE A 265 -16.60 4.01 2.58
C PHE A 265 -16.51 5.21 3.54
N LEU A 266 -17.53 5.42 4.38
CA LEU A 266 -17.58 6.53 5.32
C LEU A 266 -16.47 6.45 6.38
N ILE A 267 -16.21 5.24 6.91
CA ILE A 267 -15.11 4.96 7.84
C ILE A 267 -13.78 5.33 7.20
N ARG A 268 -13.54 4.96 5.94
CA ARG A 268 -12.28 5.27 5.24
C ARG A 268 -12.13 6.76 4.93
N ILE A 269 -13.22 7.47 4.66
CA ILE A 269 -13.18 8.91 4.39
C ILE A 269 -13.02 9.74 5.67
N GLN A 270 -13.59 9.33 6.81
CA GLN A 270 -13.57 10.11 8.05
C GLN A 270 -12.56 9.63 9.09
N GLY A 271 -12.09 8.37 9.01
CA GLY A 271 -11.12 7.79 9.94
C GLY A 271 -11.69 7.22 11.25
N GLY A 272 -12.97 6.85 11.30
CA GLY A 272 -13.60 6.31 12.52
C GLY A 272 -15.03 5.77 12.34
N TYR A 273 -15.64 5.31 13.43
CA TYR A 273 -17.02 4.77 13.44
C TYR A 273 -18.06 5.87 13.17
N THR A 274 -18.98 5.60 12.25
CA THR A 274 -20.01 6.54 11.79
C THR A 274 -21.37 6.11 12.32
N THR A 275 -22.14 7.03 12.92
CA THR A 275 -23.58 6.87 13.21
C THR A 275 -24.43 7.38 12.04
N MET A 276 -25.72 7.02 11.93
CA MET A 276 -26.59 7.58 10.87
C MET A 276 -26.63 9.11 10.85
N LYS A 277 -26.59 9.78 12.01
CA LYS A 277 -26.56 11.26 12.10
C LYS A 277 -25.29 11.85 11.49
N THR A 278 -24.16 11.16 11.62
CA THR A 278 -22.88 11.59 11.02
C THR A 278 -22.85 11.39 9.49
N SER A 279 -23.63 10.47 8.92
CA SER A 279 -23.72 10.29 7.46
C SER A 279 -24.18 11.56 6.74
N GLY A 280 -25.19 12.26 7.28
CA GLY A 280 -25.67 13.53 6.72
C GLY A 280 -24.60 14.62 6.72
N LEU A 281 -23.87 14.79 7.83
CA LEU A 281 -22.78 15.77 7.94
C LEU A 281 -21.63 15.46 6.99
N ILE A 282 -21.29 14.18 6.79
CA ILE A 282 -20.26 13.77 5.83
C ILE A 282 -20.69 14.14 4.41
N ARG A 283 -21.94 13.87 4.03
CA ARG A 283 -22.46 14.23 2.71
C ARG A 283 -22.39 15.74 2.46
N THR A 284 -22.79 16.55 3.43
CA THR A 284 -22.68 18.03 3.34
C THR A 284 -21.23 18.49 3.20
N ARG A 285 -20.28 17.81 3.85
CA ARG A 285 -18.85 18.11 3.66
C ARG A 285 -18.38 17.70 2.27
N LEU A 286 -18.71 16.49 1.83
CA LEU A 286 -18.27 15.95 0.54
C LEU A 286 -18.85 16.71 -0.65
N SER A 287 -20.02 17.34 -0.52
CA SER A 287 -20.61 18.19 -1.57
C SER A 287 -19.84 19.48 -1.83
N SER A 288 -19.01 19.90 -0.89
CA SER A 288 -18.12 21.06 -1.04
C SER A 288 -16.69 20.70 -1.45
N GLN A 289 -16.36 19.40 -1.53
CA GLN A 289 -14.98 18.94 -1.70
C GLN A 289 -14.75 18.23 -3.04
N LYS A 290 -13.52 18.35 -3.54
CA LYS A 290 -13.02 17.54 -4.64
C LYS A 290 -12.62 16.15 -4.11
N VAL A 291 -13.42 15.14 -4.40
CA VAL A 291 -13.31 13.77 -3.88
C VAL A 291 -12.78 12.82 -4.95
N LEU A 292 -11.85 11.92 -4.56
CA LEU A 292 -11.47 10.76 -5.36
C LEU A 292 -11.98 9.48 -4.69
N LEU A 293 -12.89 8.76 -5.34
CA LEU A 293 -13.30 7.43 -4.95
C LEU A 293 -12.83 6.43 -6.01
N VAL A 294 -12.13 5.37 -5.58
CA VAL A 294 -11.81 4.23 -6.44
C VAL A 294 -12.38 2.97 -5.81
N ALA A 295 -13.40 2.40 -6.44
CA ALA A 295 -14.07 1.18 -6.02
C ALA A 295 -13.57 0.00 -6.87
N ASN A 296 -12.66 -0.79 -6.31
CA ASN A 296 -12.02 -1.89 -7.02
C ASN A 296 -12.77 -3.21 -6.81
N ASN A 297 -12.87 -4.03 -7.87
CA ASN A 297 -13.54 -5.34 -7.87
C ASN A 297 -15.04 -5.27 -7.51
N VAL A 298 -15.78 -4.38 -8.15
CA VAL A 298 -17.25 -4.38 -8.07
C VAL A 298 -17.80 -5.51 -8.96
N ASP A 299 -18.72 -6.32 -8.45
CA ASP A 299 -19.29 -7.46 -9.18
C ASP A 299 -20.82 -7.58 -9.10
N LYS A 300 -21.48 -6.67 -8.40
CA LYS A 300 -22.94 -6.64 -8.27
C LYS A 300 -23.49 -5.23 -8.46
N LEU A 301 -24.68 -5.11 -9.03
CA LEU A 301 -25.32 -3.81 -9.26
C LEU A 301 -25.67 -3.15 -7.93
N GLU A 302 -26.09 -3.94 -6.94
CA GLU A 302 -26.46 -3.47 -5.61
C GLU A 302 -25.28 -2.79 -4.89
N GLN A 303 -24.03 -3.19 -5.19
CA GLN A 303 -22.84 -2.51 -4.65
C GLN A 303 -22.66 -1.11 -5.25
N LEU A 304 -23.01 -0.92 -6.52
CA LEU A 304 -23.00 0.40 -7.14
C LEU A 304 -24.12 1.27 -6.59
N ASP A 305 -25.33 0.72 -6.47
CA ASP A 305 -26.48 1.44 -5.90
C ASP A 305 -26.19 1.91 -4.47
N ALA A 306 -25.55 1.05 -3.65
CA ALA A 306 -25.14 1.41 -2.30
C ALA A 306 -24.16 2.60 -2.26
N LEU A 307 -23.23 2.68 -3.22
CA LEU A 307 -22.26 3.78 -3.32
C LEU A 307 -22.83 5.02 -4.02
N ALA A 308 -23.84 4.83 -4.88
CA ALA A 308 -24.42 5.86 -5.73
C ALA A 308 -24.93 7.05 -4.94
N GLU A 309 -25.66 6.77 -3.86
CA GLU A 309 -26.20 7.83 -3.03
C GLU A 309 -25.12 8.73 -2.42
N ASP A 310 -23.91 8.22 -2.18
CA ASP A 310 -22.83 8.99 -1.60
C ASP A 310 -22.09 9.80 -2.66
N PHE A 311 -21.72 9.19 -3.79
CA PHE A 311 -20.98 9.93 -4.81
C PHE A 311 -21.82 10.90 -5.63
N ASN A 312 -23.15 10.76 -5.64
CA ASN A 312 -24.07 11.79 -6.13
C ASN A 312 -24.00 13.09 -5.31
N CYS A 313 -23.52 13.02 -4.06
CA CYS A 313 -23.34 14.17 -3.20
C CYS A 313 -21.92 14.77 -3.27
N PHE A 314 -21.03 14.33 -4.17
CA PHE A 314 -19.67 14.88 -4.21
C PHE A 314 -19.62 16.26 -4.87
N GLY A 315 -18.64 17.07 -4.44
CA GLY A 315 -18.43 18.39 -4.99
C GLY A 315 -17.83 18.38 -6.40
N PRO A 316 -17.83 19.54 -7.08
CA PRO A 316 -17.35 19.64 -8.46
C PRO A 316 -15.86 19.25 -8.62
N GLY A 317 -15.54 18.64 -9.76
CA GLY A 317 -14.20 18.11 -10.06
C GLY A 317 -13.88 16.76 -9.43
N SER A 318 -14.84 16.15 -8.72
CA SER A 318 -14.68 14.83 -8.11
C SER A 318 -14.61 13.74 -9.17
N ILE A 319 -13.91 12.64 -8.85
CA ILE A 319 -13.75 11.48 -9.71
C ILE A 319 -14.13 10.21 -8.95
N VAL A 320 -14.97 9.41 -9.57
CA VAL A 320 -15.33 8.06 -9.14
C VAL A 320 -14.86 7.08 -10.20
N LEU A 321 -13.95 6.19 -9.82
CA LEU A 321 -13.42 5.12 -10.65
C LEU A 321 -13.97 3.79 -10.16
N ILE A 322 -14.77 3.13 -10.99
CA ILE A 322 -15.32 1.81 -10.72
C ILE A 322 -14.52 0.80 -11.52
N THR A 323 -14.01 -0.27 -10.89
CA THR A 323 -13.38 -1.35 -11.65
C THR A 323 -14.14 -2.66 -11.51
N THR A 324 -14.39 -3.32 -12.63
CA THR A 324 -15.17 -4.57 -12.68
C THR A 324 -14.69 -5.52 -13.77
N HIS A 325 -15.07 -6.79 -13.63
CA HIS A 325 -14.91 -7.81 -14.66
C HIS A 325 -16.14 -7.93 -15.57
N ASP A 326 -17.27 -7.31 -15.19
CA ASP A 326 -18.51 -7.35 -15.93
C ASP A 326 -18.78 -5.98 -16.59
N LYS A 327 -18.62 -5.91 -17.91
CA LYS A 327 -18.90 -4.68 -18.67
C LYS A 327 -20.38 -4.31 -18.60
N GLN A 328 -21.26 -5.31 -18.55
CA GLN A 328 -22.70 -5.10 -18.52
C GLN A 328 -23.14 -4.44 -17.21
N LEU A 329 -22.43 -4.69 -16.11
CA LEU A 329 -22.66 -4.01 -14.84
C LEU A 329 -22.43 -2.49 -14.94
N LEU A 330 -21.39 -2.04 -15.65
CA LEU A 330 -21.13 -0.61 -15.86
C LEU A 330 -22.22 0.04 -16.74
N VAL A 331 -22.62 -0.67 -17.80
CA VAL A 331 -23.65 -0.20 -18.73
C VAL A 331 -25.02 -0.15 -18.05
N GLY A 332 -25.37 -1.19 -17.30
CA GLY A 332 -26.63 -1.29 -16.56
C GLY A 332 -26.79 -0.21 -15.49
N PHE A 333 -25.69 0.23 -14.88
CA PHE A 333 -25.69 1.37 -13.96
C PHE A 333 -25.71 2.74 -14.67
N GLY A 334 -25.47 2.79 -15.99
CA GLY A 334 -25.47 4.04 -16.76
C GLY A 334 -24.13 4.78 -16.81
N ILE A 335 -23.01 4.09 -16.58
CA ILE A 335 -21.67 4.68 -16.70
C ILE A 335 -21.34 4.93 -18.17
N LYS A 336 -21.28 6.20 -18.57
CA LYS A 336 -21.04 6.61 -19.97
C LYS A 336 -19.59 6.43 -20.42
N VAL A 337 -18.63 6.63 -19.51
CA VAL A 337 -17.20 6.56 -19.83
C VAL A 337 -16.65 5.24 -19.32
N VAL A 338 -16.34 4.32 -20.24
CA VAL A 338 -15.78 3.00 -19.90
C VAL A 338 -14.44 2.83 -20.62
N TYR A 339 -13.38 2.64 -19.83
CA TYR A 339 -12.05 2.27 -20.29
C TYR A 339 -11.89 0.75 -20.26
N GLU A 340 -11.59 0.17 -21.42
CA GLU A 340 -11.35 -1.26 -21.58
C GLU A 340 -9.85 -1.56 -21.47
N VAL A 341 -9.48 -2.33 -20.45
CA VAL A 341 -8.09 -2.74 -20.21
C VAL A 341 -7.81 -4.01 -21.00
N GLU A 342 -7.01 -3.87 -22.05
CA GLU A 342 -6.43 -5.00 -22.75
C GLU A 342 -5.32 -5.65 -21.91
N CYS A 343 -5.11 -6.96 -22.02
CA CYS A 343 -4.00 -7.63 -21.32
C CYS A 343 -2.65 -6.99 -21.73
N LEU A 344 -1.76 -6.75 -20.76
CA LEU A 344 -0.46 -6.07 -20.98
C LEU A 344 0.35 -6.71 -22.13
N ARG A 345 0.36 -8.06 -22.21
CA ARG A 345 0.98 -8.80 -23.32
C ARG A 345 0.33 -8.50 -24.68
N CYS A 346 -0.99 -8.36 -24.74
CA CYS A 346 -1.70 -7.99 -25.97
C CYS A 346 -1.43 -6.53 -26.36
N PHE A 347 -1.27 -5.64 -25.38
CA PHE A 347 -0.93 -4.24 -25.62
C PHE A 347 0.48 -4.12 -26.21
N GLU A 348 1.49 -4.79 -25.62
CA GLU A 348 2.86 -4.84 -26.14
C GLU A 348 2.89 -5.44 -27.56
N VAL A 349 2.21 -6.58 -27.78
CA VAL A 349 2.09 -7.21 -29.09
C VAL A 349 1.38 -6.31 -30.09
N ARG A 350 0.30 -5.60 -29.73
CA ARG A 350 -0.38 -4.62 -30.62
C ARG A 350 0.48 -3.40 -30.92
N GLN A 351 1.28 -2.91 -29.97
CA GLN A 351 2.20 -1.80 -30.24
C GLN A 351 3.30 -2.24 -31.20
N LEU A 352 3.85 -3.44 -31.02
CA LEU A 352 4.78 -4.05 -31.98
C LEU A 352 4.11 -4.23 -33.34
N PHE A 353 2.89 -4.77 -33.40
CA PHE A 353 2.13 -4.91 -34.66
C PHE A 353 1.82 -3.56 -35.32
N ARG A 354 1.50 -2.50 -34.56
CA ARG A 354 1.31 -1.15 -35.11
C ARG A 354 2.63 -0.63 -35.69
N GLN A 355 3.74 -0.74 -34.96
CA GLN A 355 5.05 -0.33 -35.47
C GLN A 355 5.48 -1.10 -36.72
N SER A 356 5.18 -2.40 -36.79
CA SER A 356 5.44 -3.25 -37.97
C SER A 356 4.50 -2.93 -39.15
N ALA A 357 3.21 -2.75 -38.91
CA ALA A 357 2.21 -2.45 -39.94
C ALA A 357 2.31 -1.02 -40.51
N PHE A 358 3.00 -0.11 -39.81
CA PHE A 358 3.38 1.19 -40.36
C PHE A 358 4.69 1.13 -41.17
N ARG A 359 5.64 0.24 -40.85
CA ARG A 359 6.82 0.00 -41.69
C ARG A 359 6.50 -0.64 -43.04
N GLU A 360 5.49 -1.51 -43.13
CA GLU A 360 5.05 -2.10 -44.40
C GLU A 360 4.23 -1.14 -45.28
N ARG A 361 3.63 -0.09 -44.69
CA ARG A 361 2.95 0.95 -45.48
C ARG A 361 3.91 1.95 -46.12
N ASP A 362 5.08 2.16 -45.52
CA ASP A 362 6.13 3.00 -46.12
C ASP A 362 6.89 2.27 -47.26
N LEU A 363 6.76 0.94 -47.39
CA LEU A 363 7.39 0.15 -48.46
C LEU A 363 6.49 -0.09 -49.68
N TYR A 364 5.20 0.26 -49.63
CA TYR A 364 4.28 0.11 -50.76
C TYR A 364 3.91 1.41 -51.46
N VAL A 365 4.33 2.57 -50.93
CA VAL A 365 4.12 3.88 -51.61
C VAL A 365 5.31 4.23 -52.52
N ASP A 366 6.48 3.60 -52.36
CA ASP A 366 7.67 3.88 -53.18
C ASP A 366 7.88 2.92 -54.38
N SER A 367 6.95 1.98 -54.64
CA SER A 367 7.05 1.06 -55.79
C SER A 367 6.23 1.46 -57.03
N GLU A 368 5.41 2.52 -56.98
CA GLU A 368 4.65 3.01 -58.14
C GLU A 368 5.27 4.21 -58.86
N MET A 369 6.53 4.56 -58.57
CA MET A 369 7.21 5.69 -59.21
C MET A 369 8.45 5.32 -60.04
N PHE A 370 8.58 4.11 -60.59
CA PHE A 370 9.56 3.86 -61.68
C PHE A 370 9.16 2.70 -62.60
N SER A 371 8.21 2.95 -63.51
CA SER A 371 8.16 2.22 -64.80
C SER A 371 7.35 2.99 -65.84
N THR A 372 7.80 4.20 -66.16
CA THR A 372 7.39 4.84 -67.42
C THR A 372 8.61 5.51 -68.01
N LEU A 373 9.19 4.88 -69.04
CA LEU A 373 9.84 5.48 -70.22
C LEU A 373 10.83 4.48 -70.83
N SER A 374 10.35 3.64 -71.74
CA SER A 374 11.03 3.46 -73.02
C SER A 374 9.97 3.29 -74.10
N VAL A 375 9.93 4.30 -74.96
CA VAL A 375 9.21 4.36 -76.23
C VAL A 375 10.07 3.65 -77.26
N THR A 376 9.51 2.77 -78.09
CA THR A 376 9.41 2.96 -79.55
C THR A 376 8.69 1.78 -80.22
N GLU A 377 7.93 2.16 -81.25
CA GLU A 377 7.02 1.42 -82.12
C GLU A 377 7.61 0.15 -82.77
N SER A 378 6.75 -0.84 -83.00
CA SER A 378 6.39 -1.26 -84.37
C SER A 378 5.37 -2.42 -84.39
N SER A 379 4.21 -2.13 -84.99
CA SER A 379 3.41 -2.98 -85.89
C SER A 379 3.19 -4.47 -85.58
N GLY A 380 1.90 -4.84 -85.51
CA GLY A 380 1.36 -5.99 -86.25
C GLY A 380 0.63 -7.04 -85.41
N ASN A 381 -0.66 -7.22 -85.73
CA ASN A 381 -1.41 -8.48 -85.92
C ASN A 381 -0.99 -9.71 -85.07
N SER A 382 -1.83 -10.58 -84.54
CA SER A 382 -3.26 -10.87 -84.59
C SER A 382 -3.37 -12.29 -83.95
N VAL A 383 -4.58 -12.75 -83.64
CA VAL A 383 -4.98 -14.18 -83.67
C VAL A 383 -4.64 -15.08 -82.45
N TYR A 384 -5.73 -15.46 -81.78
CA TYR A 384 -6.16 -16.78 -81.26
C TYR A 384 -5.44 -17.54 -80.12
N ASP A 385 -6.32 -17.93 -79.20
CA ASP A 385 -6.60 -19.27 -78.66
C ASP A 385 -5.99 -19.79 -77.34
N SER A 386 -6.96 -20.29 -76.55
CA SER A 386 -6.95 -21.32 -75.49
C SER A 386 -6.55 -20.90 -74.07
#